data_AF-A0A920EBK4-F1
#
_entry.id   AF-A0A920EBK4-F1
#
_cell.length_a   1.000
_cell.length_b   1.000
_cell.length_c   1.000
_cell.angle_alpha   90.00
_cell.angle_beta   90.00
_cell.angle_gamma   90.00
#
_symmetry.space_group_name_H-M   'P 1'
#
loop_
_entity.id
_entity.type
_entity.pdbx_description
1 polymer ?
#
loop_
_entity_poly.entity_id
_entity_poly.type
_entity_poly.pdbx_seq_one_letter_code
_entity_poly.pdbx_strand_id
1 'polypeptide(L)'
;MKAGEHSVELCGGTHVHNLSDIGPIKILSEGSIGSNIRRIEAISGMGTIGLIRSQQNLIEEASTNLGVPSSSLIEGWQRRIEK
;
A
#
# COMPACT_ATOMS: atom_id res chain seq x y z
N MET A 1 20.83 11.45 12.27
CA MET A 1 19.37 11.45 12.52
C MET A 1 19.04 10.30 13.46
N LYS A 2 18.12 10.50 14.41
CA LYS A 2 17.61 9.44 15.30
C LYS A 2 16.08 9.35 15.18
N ALA A 3 15.56 8.17 14.89
CA ALA A 3 14.13 7.87 14.73
C ALA A 3 13.72 6.83 15.77
N GLY A 4 13.39 7.26 16.99
CA GLY A 4 13.14 6.36 18.12
C GLY A 4 14.42 5.79 18.72
N GLU A 5 14.30 4.80 19.61
CA GLU A 5 15.45 4.29 20.39
C GLU A 5 16.39 3.40 19.58
N HIS A 6 15.85 2.67 18.59
CA HIS A 6 16.57 1.62 17.87
C HIS A 6 17.01 2.00 16.45
N SER A 7 16.69 3.22 15.97
CA SER A 7 17.09 3.68 14.63
C SER A 7 17.88 4.97 14.74
N VAL A 8 19.17 4.86 14.43
CA VAL A 8 20.12 5.97 14.32
C VAL A 8 20.88 5.81 13.03
N GLU A 9 20.84 6.84 12.19
CA GLU A 9 21.45 6.81 10.86
C GLU A 9 22.20 8.12 10.57
N LEU A 10 23.26 8.01 9.77
CA LEU A 10 23.95 9.18 9.23
C LEU A 10 23.24 9.63 7.94
N CYS A 11 22.22 10.48 8.10
CA CYS A 11 21.45 11.04 7.00
C CYS A 11 21.63 12.56 6.91
N GLY A 12 21.81 13.08 5.69
CA GLY A 12 21.95 14.50 5.39
C GLY A 12 20.73 15.12 4.70
N GLY A 13 19.59 14.43 4.70
CA GLY A 13 18.35 14.89 4.09
C GLY A 13 17.50 15.79 5.00
N THR A 14 16.37 16.27 4.46
CA THR A 14 15.36 16.96 5.25
C THR A 14 14.53 15.95 6.03
N HIS A 15 14.25 16.26 7.29
CA HIS A 15 13.50 15.39 8.19
C HIS A 15 12.28 16.10 8.76
N VAL A 16 11.25 15.29 9.04
CA VAL A 16 10.09 15.73 9.83
C VAL A 16 10.49 16.00 11.27
N HIS A 17 9.68 16.78 12.00
CA HIS A 17 9.95 17.09 13.40
C HIS A 17 9.61 15.90 14.31
N ASN A 18 8.46 15.25 14.07
CA ASN A 18 8.00 14.07 14.80
C ASN A 18 7.74 12.90 13.85
N LEU A 19 7.90 11.66 14.33
CA LEU A 19 7.60 10.46 13.54
C LEU A 19 6.13 10.38 13.10
N SER A 20 5.21 10.93 13.90
CA SER A 20 3.78 11.02 13.55
C SER A 20 3.52 11.82 12.28
N ASP A 21 4.39 12.77 11.95
CA ASP A 21 4.22 13.64 10.79
C ASP A 21 4.42 12.89 9.46
N ILE A 22 5.03 11.70 9.49
CA ILE A 22 5.16 10.81 8.32
C ILE A 22 3.79 10.26 7.90
N GLY A 23 2.87 10.10 8.85
CA GLY A 23 1.55 9.53 8.61
C GLY A 23 1.57 8.04 8.24
N PRO A 24 0.52 7.55 7.54
CA PRO A 24 0.37 6.12 7.26
C PRO A 24 1.40 5.64 6.23
N ILE A 25 1.93 4.44 6.45
CA ILE A 25 2.88 3.78 5.55
C ILE A 25 2.22 2.50 5.00
N LYS A 26 2.33 2.28 3.70
CA LYS A 26 1.90 1.04 3.04
C LYS A 26 3.06 0.44 2.27
N ILE A 27 3.36 -0.83 2.54
CA ILE A 27 4.27 -1.63 1.71
C ILE A 27 3.56 -1.93 0.40
N LEU A 28 4.22 -1.59 -0.70
CA LEU A 28 3.75 -1.82 -2.08
C LEU A 28 4.20 -3.17 -2.59
N SER A 29 5.47 -3.48 -2.36
CA SER A 29 6.10 -4.70 -2.87
C SER A 29 7.25 -5.10 -1.97
N GLU A 30 7.59 -6.37 -2.06
CA GLU A 30 8.79 -6.92 -1.48
C GLU A 30 9.42 -7.90 -2.48
N GLY A 31 10.72 -7.82 -2.69
CA GLY A 31 11.44 -8.72 -3.59
C GLY A 31 12.84 -9.07 -3.11
N SER A 32 13.33 -10.24 -3.50
CA SER A 32 14.74 -10.62 -3.31
C SER A 32 15.62 -9.95 -4.36
N ILE A 33 16.78 -9.43 -3.95
CA ILE A 33 17.77 -8.82 -4.86
C ILE A 33 19.17 -9.42 -4.70
N GLY A 34 19.27 -10.60 -4.07
CA GLY A 34 20.53 -11.31 -3.85
C GLY A 34 20.46 -12.26 -2.66
N SER A 35 21.58 -12.95 -2.38
CA SER A 35 21.67 -13.81 -1.21
C SER A 35 21.51 -12.98 0.06
N ASN A 36 20.47 -13.28 0.84
CA ASN A 36 20.15 -12.62 2.11
C ASN A 36 19.86 -11.11 2.00
N ILE A 37 19.41 -10.61 0.84
CA ILE A 37 19.03 -9.19 0.65
C ILE A 37 17.61 -9.10 0.09
N ARG A 38 16.79 -8.25 0.73
CA ARG A 38 15.41 -7.96 0.35
C ARG A 38 15.26 -6.46 0.06
N ARG A 39 14.51 -6.13 -0.98
CA ARG A 39 14.05 -4.77 -1.29
C ARG A 39 12.60 -4.64 -0.87
N ILE A 40 12.32 -3.61 -0.08
CA ILE A 40 10.97 -3.24 0.32
C ILE A 40 10.65 -1.91 -0.35
N GLU A 41 9.56 -1.85 -1.10
CA GLU A 41 9.03 -0.60 -1.65
C GLU A 41 7.82 -0.18 -0.83
N ALA A 42 7.80 1.06 -0.38
CA ALA A 42 6.72 1.59 0.45
C ALA A 42 6.37 3.02 0.06
N ILE A 43 5.12 3.39 0.31
CA ILE A 43 4.60 4.75 0.19
C ILE A 43 4.16 5.23 1.58
N SER A 44 4.30 6.54 1.84
CA SER A 44 3.93 7.16 3.11
C SER A 44 3.04 8.40 2.93
N GLY A 45 2.52 8.91 4.05
CA GLY A 45 1.76 10.15 4.11
C GLY A 45 0.50 10.16 3.25
N MET A 46 0.22 11.31 2.63
CA MET A 46 -0.96 11.47 1.77
C MET A 46 -0.93 10.60 0.51
N GLY A 47 0.26 10.19 0.05
CA GLY A 47 0.40 9.24 -1.05
C GLY A 47 -0.28 7.91 -0.74
N THR A 48 -0.15 7.41 0.49
CA THR A 48 -0.82 6.19 0.96
C THR A 48 -2.34 6.34 0.90
N ILE A 49 -2.87 7.48 1.35
CA ILE A 49 -4.32 7.75 1.33
C ILE A 49 -4.86 7.80 -0.11
N GLY A 50 -4.14 8.48 -1.01
CA GLY A 50 -4.48 8.55 -2.43
C GLY A 50 -4.53 7.16 -3.06
N LEU A 51 -3.53 6.32 -2.79
CA LEU A 51 -3.47 4.94 -3.27
C LEU A 51 -4.64 4.08 -2.77
N ILE A 52 -4.99 4.20 -1.48
CA ILE A 52 -6.12 3.43 -0.92
C ILE A 52 -7.43 3.86 -1.58
N ARG A 53 -7.64 5.17 -1.76
CA ARG A 53 -8.83 5.69 -2.44
C ARG A 53 -8.93 5.22 -3.89
N SER A 54 -7.83 5.24 -4.65
CA SER A 54 -7.85 4.75 -6.03
C SER A 54 -8.15 3.26 -6.10
N GLN A 55 -7.61 2.46 -5.17
CA GLN A 55 -7.92 1.03 -5.06
C GLN A 55 -9.39 0.79 -4.71
N GLN A 56 -9.97 1.57 -3.79
CA GLN A 56 -11.39 1.49 -3.45
C GLN A 56 -12.28 1.82 -4.65
N ASN A 57 -11.95 2.89 -5.39
CA ASN A 57 -12.69 3.25 -6.60
C ASN A 57 -12.67 2.15 -7.66
N LEU A 58 -11.51 1.52 -7.88
CA LEU A 58 -11.38 0.40 -8.82
C LEU A 58 -12.24 -0.81 -8.42
N ILE A 59 -12.31 -1.12 -7.11
CA ILE A 59 -13.15 -2.20 -6.58
C ILE A 59 -14.63 -1.86 -6.81
N GLU A 60 -15.04 -0.63 -6.53
CA GLU A 60 -16.41 -0.17 -6.70
C GLU A 60 -16.85 -0.19 -8.18
N GLU A 61 -15.96 0.23 -9.08
CA GLU A 61 -16.16 0.17 -10.52
C GLU A 61 -16.34 -1.27 -10.99
N ALA A 62 -15.46 -2.19 -10.53
CA ALA A 62 -15.57 -3.61 -10.84
C ALA A 62 -16.90 -4.20 -10.34
N SER A 63 -17.32 -3.85 -9.12
CA SER A 63 -18.61 -4.25 -8.54
C SER A 63 -19.79 -3.79 -9.37
N THR A 64 -19.77 -2.53 -9.79
CA THR A 64 -20.81 -1.93 -10.63
C THR A 64 -20.90 -2.65 -11.97
N ASN A 65 -19.76 -2.92 -12.61
CA ASN A 65 -19.68 -3.59 -13.90
C ASN A 65 -20.16 -5.06 -13.85
N LEU A 66 -19.88 -5.77 -12.75
CA LEU A 66 -20.38 -7.13 -12.55
C LEU A 66 -21.84 -7.18 -12.11
N GLY A 67 -22.35 -6.11 -11.50
CA GLY A 67 -23.68 -6.03 -10.90
C GLY A 67 -23.79 -6.75 -9.56
N VAL A 68 -22.70 -6.80 -8.78
CA VAL A 68 -22.66 -7.46 -7.46
C VAL A 68 -22.00 -6.55 -6.42
N PRO A 69 -22.38 -6.66 -5.13
CA PRO A 69 -21.70 -5.96 -4.05
C PRO A 69 -20.19 -6.30 -4.00
N SER A 70 -19.36 -5.36 -3.55
CA SER A 70 -17.90 -5.55 -3.44
C SER A 70 -17.49 -6.71 -2.53
N SER A 71 -18.30 -7.00 -1.52
CA SER A 71 -18.16 -8.19 -0.66
C SER A 71 -18.24 -9.51 -1.42
N SER A 72 -18.95 -9.55 -2.55
CA SER A 72 -19.24 -10.76 -3.33
C SER A 72 -18.61 -10.70 -4.73
N LEU A 73 -17.64 -9.82 -4.94
CA LEU A 73 -17.03 -9.57 -6.26
C LEU A 73 -16.39 -10.84 -6.84
N ILE A 74 -15.66 -11.59 -6.02
CA ILE A 74 -14.97 -12.82 -6.45
C ILE A 74 -15.97 -13.91 -6.85
N GLU A 75 -17.00 -14.15 -6.06
CA GLU A 75 -18.06 -15.13 -6.38
C GLU A 75 -18.86 -14.72 -7.62
N GLY A 76 -19.15 -13.42 -7.78
CA GLY A 76 -19.77 -12.86 -8.98
C GLY A 76 -18.92 -13.09 -10.23
N TRP A 77 -17.60 -12.89 -10.12
CA TRP A 77 -16.65 -13.08 -11.20
C TRP A 77 -16.53 -14.55 -11.62
N GLN A 78 -16.34 -15.46 -10.66
CA GLN A 78 -16.22 -16.90 -10.92
C GLN A 78 -17.44 -17.45 -11.68
N ARG A 79 -18.66 -17.10 -11.25
CA ARG A 79 -19.90 -17.49 -11.94
C ARG A 79 -20.01 -17.00 -13.38
N ARG A 80 -19.29 -15.94 -13.76
CA ARG A 80 -19.26 -15.44 -15.15
C ARG A 80 -18.21 -16.12 -16.01
N ILE A 81 -17.07 -16.53 -15.44
CA ILE A 81 -16.01 -17.25 -16.18
C ILE A 81 -16.40 -18.70 -16.45
N GLU A 82 -17.11 -19.35 -15.52
CA GLU A 82 -17.52 -20.75 -15.66
C GLU A 82 -18.74 -20.96 -16.57
N LYS A 83 -19.30 -19.88 -17.14
CA LYS A 83 -20.34 -19.92 -18.17
C LYS A 83 -19.75 -19.78 -19.56
#